data_AF-A0A0L0NEW9-F1
#
_entry.id   AF-A0A0L0NEW9-F1
#
_cell.length_a   1.000
_cell.length_b   1.000
_cell.length_c   1.000
_cell.angle_alpha   90.00
_cell.angle_beta   90.00
_cell.angle_gamma   90.00
#
_symmetry.space_group_name_H-M   'P 1'
#
loop_
_entity.id
_entity.type
_entity.pdbx_description
1 polymer ?
#
loop_
_entity_poly.entity_id
_entity_poly.type
_entity_poly.pdbx_seq_one_letter_code
_entity_poly.pdbx_strand_id
1 'polypeptide(L)'
;MTRRALDCIRRLLRASGTSSYITLLYPAPQSSYSPLSSIKPNSADHLDQYARRLPPSPIMATMALPRPIPPHSAASDMTSPITPPHTLQDVGPSQSCAAPLPNKHIPVCPTGPSKANDIDTPPASPKSTDEVQQNSLLYPPEGYVRVDAGHLSIYDASASQVAQALDFAARQPLPPPSLVFPWLHGLHPNNQMQQAFFMGRRRSPRKTPSCLRGVTLVKADGDLSVGRLKGAIAPDEFMCPGSTPGFIEADPADGFSVRNFQIQPAKVAFTSDIIVYGDDLAQNRSVAWDIASAQARWRELHVAQGATVPEYNTFVCTSTLRDFEEDHDDLVSIDAAGNSTGKVLDFVHQERREMWDMTEASEISRNVFMGPTPEPGSAEEQEFDLLIECSDLGRLNPAALQLIAESLDDAVTQSFLDFPSSGSILPPTWSHEEADGILKTCRWMYHLSHGTCPKMDAVSGVDRDGDSPMPPERAASPLHSRP
;
A
#
# COMPACT_ATOMS: atom_id res chain seq x y z
N MET A 1 9.20 -17.14 32.12
CA MET A 1 9.10 -16.36 30.86
C MET A 1 8.80 -14.90 31.20
N THR A 2 9.73 -13.99 30.92
CA THR A 2 9.57 -12.56 31.22
C THR A 2 8.74 -11.87 30.14
N ARG A 3 7.96 -10.84 30.48
CA ARG A 3 7.15 -10.04 29.54
C ARG A 3 7.93 -9.57 28.31
N ARG A 4 9.25 -9.35 28.44
CA ARG A 4 10.15 -8.93 27.36
C ARG A 4 10.35 -9.99 26.26
N ALA A 5 10.35 -11.28 26.60
CA ALA A 5 10.45 -12.36 25.61
C ALA A 5 9.16 -12.45 24.76
N LEU A 6 8.00 -12.29 25.40
CA LEU A 6 6.71 -12.22 24.72
C LEU A 6 6.56 -10.98 23.83
N ASP A 7 7.12 -9.83 24.23
CA ASP A 7 7.11 -8.62 23.41
C ASP A 7 8.07 -8.70 22.22
N CYS A 8 9.22 -9.37 22.37
CA CYS A 8 10.14 -9.66 21.26
C CYS A 8 9.49 -10.60 20.24
N ILE A 9 8.88 -11.71 20.70
CA ILE A 9 8.13 -12.66 19.86
C ILE A 9 6.95 -11.97 19.17
N ARG A 10 6.22 -11.09 19.86
CA ARG A 10 5.11 -10.32 19.27
C ARG A 10 5.56 -9.30 18.22
N ARG A 11 6.78 -8.77 18.32
CA ARG A 11 7.35 -7.84 17.32
C ARG A 11 7.86 -8.61 16.10
N LEU A 12 8.51 -9.74 16.31
CA LEU A 12 8.92 -10.69 15.26
C LEU A 12 7.70 -11.19 14.45
N LEU A 13 6.61 -11.53 15.12
CA LEU A 13 5.38 -11.99 14.46
C LEU A 13 4.54 -10.86 13.82
N ARG A 14 4.85 -9.58 14.09
CA ARG A 14 4.15 -8.41 13.51
C ARG A 14 4.84 -7.82 12.28
N ALA A 15 5.98 -8.37 11.87
CA ALA A 15 6.81 -7.91 10.77
C ALA A 15 6.21 -8.03 9.35
N SER A 16 4.91 -8.32 9.20
CA SER A 16 4.31 -8.64 7.90
C SER A 16 3.76 -7.41 7.19
N GLY A 17 4.53 -6.94 6.21
CA GLY A 17 4.08 -6.13 5.09
C GLY A 17 4.98 -6.30 3.86
N THR A 18 6.28 -6.49 4.07
CA THR A 18 7.31 -6.73 3.05
C THR A 18 8.46 -7.55 3.66
N SER A 19 9.23 -8.27 2.84
CA SER A 19 10.42 -9.04 3.25
C SER A 19 11.26 -8.24 4.24
N SER A 20 11.39 -8.71 5.48
CA SER A 20 12.03 -7.97 6.57
C SER A 20 13.03 -8.87 7.32
N TYR A 21 14.16 -8.32 7.71
CA TYR A 21 15.30 -9.02 8.32
C TYR A 21 15.38 -8.74 9.81
N ILE A 22 16.17 -9.56 10.52
CA ILE A 22 16.66 -9.20 11.85
C ILE A 22 18.18 -9.32 11.85
N THR A 23 18.87 -8.23 12.19
CA THR A 23 20.30 -8.07 11.92
C THR A 23 21.05 -7.76 13.22
N LEU A 24 22.17 -8.42 13.52
CA LEU A 24 22.88 -8.25 14.80
C LEU A 24 24.28 -7.63 14.66
N LEU A 25 24.67 -6.74 15.57
CA LEU A 25 26.00 -6.09 15.62
C LEU A 25 26.85 -6.48 16.85
N TYR A 26 28.17 -6.54 16.68
CA TYR A 26 29.15 -6.55 17.78
C TYR A 26 30.20 -5.44 17.56
N PRO A 27 30.61 -4.65 18.58
CA PRO A 27 31.56 -3.57 18.36
C PRO A 27 32.99 -4.10 18.16
N ALA A 28 33.63 -3.74 17.05
CA ALA A 28 35.08 -3.92 16.86
C ALA A 28 35.88 -2.92 17.73
N PRO A 29 37.03 -3.32 18.32
CA PRO A 29 37.86 -2.43 19.12
C PRO A 29 38.68 -1.48 18.25
N GLN A 30 38.68 -0.19 18.61
CA GLN A 30 39.55 0.82 18.00
C GLN A 30 41.02 0.53 18.35
N SER A 31 41.85 0.36 17.32
CA SER A 31 43.31 0.39 17.45
C SER A 31 43.90 1.36 16.43
N SER A 32 44.36 2.49 16.95
CA SER A 32 45.21 3.50 16.31
C SER A 32 46.47 2.88 15.71
N TYR A 33 46.80 3.20 14.45
CA TYR A 33 48.18 3.50 14.00
C TYR A 33 48.16 4.10 12.57
N SER A 34 48.96 5.16 12.39
CA SER A 34 49.48 5.74 11.14
C SER A 34 50.87 6.30 11.53
N PRO A 35 51.85 6.55 10.62
CA PRO A 35 51.67 6.93 9.21
C PRO A 35 52.76 6.46 8.20
N LEU A 36 52.62 6.96 6.94
CA LEU A 36 53.58 7.10 5.82
C LEU A 36 53.66 5.90 4.83
N SER A 37 53.64 6.05 3.49
CA SER A 37 53.75 7.21 2.59
C SER A 37 53.43 6.84 1.12
N SER A 38 52.94 7.83 0.35
CA SER A 38 53.03 8.02 -1.12
C SER A 38 52.27 7.01 -2.00
N ILE A 39 51.27 7.40 -2.80
CA ILE A 39 51.40 8.11 -4.09
C ILE A 39 50.04 8.75 -4.46
N LYS A 40 50.06 10.00 -4.95
CA LYS A 40 48.96 10.73 -5.65
C LYS A 40 49.03 10.45 -7.17
N PRO A 41 47.96 10.61 -8.01
CA PRO A 41 47.19 11.86 -8.12
C PRO A 41 45.70 11.83 -8.54
N ASN A 42 45.02 12.97 -8.24
CA ASN A 42 43.96 13.74 -8.96
C ASN A 42 42.70 13.00 -9.49
N SER A 43 41.46 13.48 -9.38
CA SER A 43 40.88 14.82 -9.15
C SER A 43 39.35 14.70 -9.02
N ALA A 44 38.70 15.48 -8.16
CA ALA A 44 37.44 16.23 -8.42
C ALA A 44 36.76 16.65 -7.09
N ASP A 45 37.18 17.80 -6.56
CA ASP A 45 36.41 18.58 -5.59
C ASP A 45 35.40 19.45 -6.35
N HIS A 46 34.10 19.31 -6.07
CA HIS A 46 33.13 20.40 -5.84
C HIS A 46 31.70 19.86 -5.85
N LEU A 47 31.11 19.64 -4.67
CA LEU A 47 29.68 19.84 -4.35
C LEU A 47 29.43 19.38 -2.90
N ASP A 48 29.90 20.16 -1.93
CA ASP A 48 29.40 20.03 -0.56
C ASP A 48 29.38 21.41 0.12
N GLN A 49 28.38 22.21 -0.23
CA GLN A 49 28.14 23.47 0.46
C GLN A 49 26.71 23.99 0.33
N TYR A 50 25.67 23.20 0.65
CA TYR A 50 24.33 23.77 0.89
C TYR A 50 23.44 23.04 1.92
N ALA A 51 23.93 22.04 2.67
CA ALA A 51 23.09 21.26 3.59
C ALA A 51 23.21 21.66 5.08
N ARG A 52 23.23 22.96 5.41
CA ARG A 52 23.06 23.40 6.81
C ARG A 52 22.32 24.73 6.91
N ARG A 53 21.02 24.67 7.23
CA ARG A 53 20.28 25.56 8.16
C ARG A 53 18.76 25.44 7.93
N LEU A 54 18.10 24.53 8.65
CA LEU A 54 16.71 24.73 9.10
C LEU A 54 16.54 24.06 10.49
N PRO A 55 15.86 24.70 11.45
CA PRO A 55 15.67 24.17 12.81
C PRO A 55 14.58 23.09 12.88
N PRO A 56 14.61 22.21 13.91
CA PRO A 56 13.65 21.11 14.03
C PRO A 56 12.28 21.60 14.51
N SER A 57 11.22 21.23 13.79
CA SER A 57 9.81 21.37 14.20
C SER A 57 9.41 20.21 15.13
N PRO A 58 8.51 20.42 16.10
CA PRO A 58 8.21 19.42 17.13
C PRO A 58 7.36 18.27 16.59
N ILE A 59 7.82 17.04 16.84
CA ILE A 59 7.15 15.78 16.53
C ILE A 59 5.95 15.59 17.48
N MET A 60 4.73 15.58 16.95
CA MET A 60 3.53 15.16 17.67
C MET A 60 3.42 13.63 17.62
N ALA A 61 4.00 12.95 18.61
CA ALA A 61 3.82 11.51 18.81
C ALA A 61 2.41 11.23 19.37
N THR A 62 1.56 10.55 18.60
CA THR A 62 0.29 10.02 19.12
C THR A 62 0.57 8.72 19.88
N MET A 63 0.59 8.79 21.21
CA MET A 63 0.71 7.61 22.08
C MET A 63 -0.69 7.02 22.36
N ALA A 64 -0.96 5.82 21.85
CA ALA A 64 -2.13 5.03 22.28
C ALA A 64 -1.76 4.15 23.49
N LEU A 65 -2.38 4.42 24.64
CA LEU A 65 -2.21 3.64 25.88
C LEU A 65 -3.05 2.35 25.83
N PRO A 66 -2.49 1.17 26.13
CA PRO A 66 -3.28 -0.05 26.26
C PRO A 66 -4.02 -0.12 27.62
N ARG A 67 -5.33 -0.41 27.60
CA ARG A 67 -6.15 -0.67 28.80
C ARG A 67 -5.92 -2.07 29.36
N PRO A 68 -6.17 -2.31 30.68
CA PRO A 68 -5.95 -3.61 31.32
C PRO A 68 -7.03 -4.65 30.96
N ILE A 69 -6.63 -5.91 30.81
CA ILE A 69 -7.49 -7.07 30.56
C ILE A 69 -7.96 -7.68 31.90
N PRO A 70 -9.26 -7.95 32.11
CA PRO A 70 -9.75 -8.65 33.31
C PRO A 70 -9.58 -10.18 33.21
N PRO A 71 -9.53 -10.91 34.34
CA PRO A 71 -9.20 -12.34 34.37
C PRO A 71 -10.37 -13.24 33.93
N HIS A 72 -10.03 -14.35 33.25
CA HIS A 72 -10.95 -15.37 32.74
C HIS A 72 -11.65 -16.17 33.84
N SER A 73 -12.92 -16.51 33.62
CA SER A 73 -13.65 -17.59 34.30
C SER A 73 -13.91 -18.75 33.33
N ALA A 74 -13.76 -19.98 33.84
CA ALA A 74 -13.76 -21.23 33.08
C ALA A 74 -15.15 -21.89 32.89
N ALA A 75 -15.19 -22.84 31.94
CA ALA A 75 -16.19 -23.89 31.63
C ALA A 75 -17.40 -23.46 30.74
N SER A 76 -17.92 -24.26 29.80
CA SER A 76 -17.99 -25.73 29.68
C SER A 76 -18.08 -26.25 28.23
N ASP A 77 -17.76 -27.54 28.08
CA ASP A 77 -17.88 -28.43 26.91
C ASP A 77 -19.19 -28.35 26.10
N MET A 78 -19.12 -28.64 24.79
CA MET A 78 -19.96 -29.65 24.11
C MET A 78 -19.46 -29.93 22.67
N THR A 79 -18.88 -31.13 22.52
CA THR A 79 -18.90 -32.09 21.39
C THR A 79 -19.65 -31.73 20.09
N SER A 80 -18.94 -31.69 18.96
CA SER A 80 -19.43 -32.03 17.59
C SER A 80 -18.24 -32.33 16.66
N PRO A 81 -18.30 -33.34 15.76
CA PRO A 81 -17.19 -33.71 14.89
C PRO A 81 -17.01 -32.70 13.75
N ILE A 82 -15.75 -32.31 13.47
CA ILE A 82 -15.37 -31.39 12.39
C ILE A 82 -15.39 -32.14 11.05
N THR A 83 -16.26 -31.72 10.14
CA THR A 83 -16.29 -32.13 8.72
C THR A 83 -15.14 -31.44 7.95
N PRO A 84 -14.45 -32.09 7.00
CA PRO A 84 -13.36 -31.47 6.24
C PRO A 84 -13.89 -30.37 5.30
N PRO A 85 -13.06 -29.40 4.88
CA PRO A 85 -13.49 -28.33 3.99
C PRO A 85 -13.77 -28.85 2.57
N HIS A 86 -14.89 -28.42 1.99
CA HIS A 86 -15.33 -28.78 0.64
C HIS A 86 -14.45 -28.14 -0.45
N THR A 87 -14.06 -28.95 -1.43
CA THR A 87 -13.39 -28.55 -2.68
C THR A 87 -14.35 -27.81 -3.62
N LEU A 88 -13.88 -26.75 -4.28
CA LEU A 88 -14.62 -25.82 -5.15
C LEU A 88 -15.04 -26.40 -6.53
N GLN A 89 -15.73 -27.53 -6.56
CA GLN A 89 -16.24 -28.14 -7.80
C GLN A 89 -17.64 -28.73 -7.62
N ASP A 90 -18.62 -27.90 -7.27
CA ASP A 90 -20.03 -28.16 -7.61
C ASP A 90 -20.91 -26.95 -7.24
N VAL A 91 -21.33 -26.18 -8.25
CA VAL A 91 -22.50 -25.30 -8.13
C VAL A 91 -23.34 -25.46 -9.40
N GLY A 92 -24.16 -26.51 -9.42
CA GLY A 92 -25.34 -26.60 -10.27
C GLY A 92 -26.53 -25.87 -9.63
N PRO A 93 -27.59 -25.55 -10.40
CA PRO A 93 -28.67 -24.70 -9.93
C PRO A 93 -29.77 -25.51 -9.26
N SER A 94 -29.89 -25.47 -7.94
CA SER A 94 -31.14 -25.85 -7.27
C SER A 94 -31.30 -25.21 -5.89
N GLN A 95 -32.56 -24.93 -5.61
CA GLN A 95 -33.10 -24.16 -4.50
C GLN A 95 -32.93 -24.87 -3.16
N SER A 96 -32.35 -24.21 -2.16
CA SER A 96 -32.87 -24.22 -0.78
C SER A 96 -32.24 -23.06 0.01
N CYS A 97 -33.09 -22.34 0.74
CA CYS A 97 -32.69 -21.19 1.54
C CYS A 97 -31.82 -21.62 2.73
N ALA A 98 -30.58 -21.15 2.81
CA ALA A 98 -29.80 -21.19 4.04
C ALA A 98 -29.94 -19.85 4.78
N ALA A 99 -30.39 -19.90 6.03
CA ALA A 99 -30.43 -18.74 6.92
C ALA A 99 -29.00 -18.25 7.22
N PRO A 100 -28.79 -16.93 7.49
CA PRO A 100 -27.45 -16.40 7.72
C PRO A 100 -26.82 -17.03 8.95
N LEU A 101 -25.63 -17.60 8.80
CA LEU A 101 -24.79 -18.03 9.91
C LEU A 101 -24.37 -16.79 10.72
N PRO A 102 -24.62 -16.75 12.04
CA PRO A 102 -24.29 -15.59 12.86
C PRO A 102 -22.77 -15.50 13.05
N ASN A 103 -22.15 -14.47 12.46
CA ASN A 103 -20.74 -14.12 12.65
C ASN A 103 -20.47 -13.67 14.09
N LYS A 104 -20.23 -14.62 15.00
CA LYS A 104 -20.00 -14.36 16.44
C LYS A 104 -18.56 -13.93 16.78
N HIS A 105 -17.66 -13.76 15.79
CA HIS A 105 -16.23 -13.51 16.03
C HIS A 105 -15.71 -12.16 15.52
N ILE A 106 -16.59 -11.30 15.00
CA ILE A 106 -16.22 -9.89 14.75
C ILE A 106 -16.49 -9.13 16.05
N PRO A 107 -15.52 -8.41 16.62
CA PRO A 107 -15.77 -7.51 17.73
C PRO A 107 -16.83 -6.48 17.30
N VAL A 108 -18.04 -6.63 17.83
CA VAL A 108 -19.07 -5.61 17.71
C VAL A 108 -18.59 -4.44 18.56
N CYS A 109 -18.08 -3.39 17.92
CA CYS A 109 -17.99 -2.09 18.54
C CYS A 109 -19.41 -1.71 18.97
N PRO A 110 -19.71 -1.55 20.27
CA PRO A 110 -21.02 -1.06 20.65
C PRO A 110 -21.11 0.37 20.14
N THR A 111 -21.93 0.60 19.11
CA THR A 111 -22.54 1.91 18.94
C THR A 111 -23.21 2.22 20.28
N GLY A 112 -22.75 3.28 20.94
CA GLY A 112 -23.32 3.72 22.21
C GLY A 112 -24.84 3.85 22.10
N PRO A 113 -25.57 3.80 23.23
CA PRO A 113 -27.02 3.73 23.22
C PRO A 113 -27.59 4.84 22.35
N SER A 114 -28.31 4.44 21.29
CA SER A 114 -29.09 5.33 20.44
C SER A 114 -30.04 6.09 21.34
N LYS A 115 -29.78 7.37 21.58
CA LYS A 115 -30.79 8.26 22.15
C LYS A 115 -31.89 8.39 21.10
N ALA A 116 -32.90 7.54 21.21
CA ALA A 116 -34.20 7.82 20.64
C ALA A 116 -34.67 9.12 21.30
N ASN A 117 -34.90 10.15 20.47
CA ASN A 117 -35.34 11.51 20.81
C ASN A 117 -34.22 12.49 21.17
N ASP A 118 -33.54 13.02 20.15
CA ASP A 118 -33.25 14.44 20.07
C ASP A 118 -33.49 14.90 18.62
N ILE A 119 -34.63 15.56 18.44
CA ILE A 119 -34.99 16.35 17.27
C ILE A 119 -34.40 17.74 17.54
N ASP A 120 -33.37 18.15 16.81
CA ASP A 120 -33.16 19.55 16.34
C ASP A 120 -31.80 19.72 15.64
N THR A 121 -31.55 18.91 14.60
CA THR A 121 -30.83 19.45 13.45
C THR A 121 -31.88 19.67 12.37
N PRO A 122 -32.02 20.90 11.83
CA PRO A 122 -32.95 21.13 10.74
C PRO A 122 -32.64 20.10 9.63
N PRO A 123 -33.67 19.52 8.98
CA PRO A 123 -33.44 18.59 7.89
C PRO A 123 -32.49 19.27 6.92
N ALA A 124 -31.39 18.60 6.55
CA ALA A 124 -30.52 19.09 5.51
C ALA A 124 -31.42 19.40 4.31
N SER A 125 -31.49 20.68 3.94
CA SER A 125 -32.29 21.13 2.80
C SER A 125 -31.99 20.18 1.64
N PRO A 126 -33.00 19.71 0.89
CA PRO A 126 -32.75 18.88 -0.27
C PRO A 126 -31.83 19.68 -1.19
N LYS A 127 -30.56 19.26 -1.29
CA LYS A 127 -29.61 19.84 -2.22
C LYS A 127 -30.21 19.63 -3.61
N SER A 128 -30.47 20.72 -4.33
CA SER A 128 -30.91 20.59 -5.72
C SER A 128 -29.88 19.80 -6.50
N THR A 129 -30.30 19.08 -7.55
CA THR A 129 -29.40 18.29 -8.40
C THR A 129 -28.20 19.12 -8.91
N ASP A 130 -28.39 20.43 -9.10
CA ASP A 130 -27.35 21.39 -9.49
C ASP A 130 -26.27 21.63 -8.43
N GLU A 131 -26.56 21.43 -7.13
CA GLU A 131 -25.55 21.63 -6.06
C GLU A 131 -24.50 20.50 -6.01
N VAL A 132 -24.71 19.43 -6.76
CA VAL A 132 -23.86 18.22 -6.72
C VAL A 132 -23.02 18.07 -7.99
N GLN A 133 -23.27 18.90 -9.01
CA GLN A 133 -22.54 18.87 -10.26
C GLN A 133 -21.25 19.69 -10.17
N GLN A 134 -20.15 19.13 -10.67
CA GLN A 134 -18.90 19.88 -10.81
C GLN A 134 -19.02 20.90 -11.94
N ASN A 135 -18.46 22.08 -11.69
CA ASN A 135 -18.38 23.19 -12.63
C ASN A 135 -17.02 23.19 -13.33
N SER A 136 -16.85 23.98 -14.38
CA SER A 136 -15.59 24.09 -15.11
C SER A 136 -15.43 25.50 -15.67
N LEU A 137 -14.23 26.08 -15.60
CA LEU A 137 -13.91 27.35 -16.29
C LEU A 137 -13.76 27.16 -17.82
N LEU A 138 -13.74 25.90 -18.26
CA LEU A 138 -13.71 25.51 -19.67
C LEU A 138 -15.14 25.35 -20.22
N TYR A 139 -16.16 25.66 -19.43
CA TYR A 139 -17.56 25.61 -19.84
C TYR A 139 -18.41 26.74 -19.25
N PRO A 140 -19.23 27.41 -20.06
CA PRO A 140 -19.36 27.21 -21.51
C PRO A 140 -18.14 27.79 -22.27
N PRO A 141 -17.82 27.32 -23.49
CA PRO A 141 -16.51 27.56 -24.12
C PRO A 141 -16.40 28.88 -24.90
N GLU A 142 -17.38 29.79 -24.81
CA GLU A 142 -17.45 30.99 -25.65
C GLU A 142 -16.31 31.99 -25.40
N GLY A 143 -15.64 31.89 -24.25
CA GLY A 143 -14.47 32.70 -23.91
C GLY A 143 -13.17 32.28 -24.60
N TYR A 144 -13.19 31.19 -25.37
CA TYR A 144 -11.99 30.62 -26.01
C TYR A 144 -12.04 30.75 -27.53
N VAL A 145 -10.87 30.82 -28.16
CA VAL A 145 -10.78 30.91 -29.63
C VAL A 145 -11.18 29.55 -30.20
N ARG A 146 -12.30 29.53 -30.93
CA ARG A 146 -12.85 28.33 -31.55
C ARG A 146 -12.23 28.06 -32.92
N VAL A 147 -11.85 26.81 -33.15
CA VAL A 147 -11.43 26.28 -34.45
C VAL A 147 -12.37 25.16 -34.84
N ASP A 148 -12.92 25.22 -36.05
CA ASP A 148 -13.91 24.27 -36.55
C ASP A 148 -13.34 23.39 -37.67
N ALA A 149 -13.72 22.10 -37.66
CA ALA A 149 -13.47 21.15 -38.73
C ALA A 149 -14.72 20.29 -38.96
N GLY A 150 -15.53 20.68 -39.96
CA GLY A 150 -16.81 20.02 -40.22
C GLY A 150 -17.80 20.25 -39.08
N HIS A 151 -18.19 19.18 -38.38
CA HIS A 151 -19.12 19.22 -37.24
C HIS A 151 -18.39 19.23 -35.88
N LEU A 152 -17.05 19.17 -35.89
CA LEU A 152 -16.23 19.16 -34.69
C LEU A 152 -15.67 20.56 -34.42
N SER A 153 -15.44 20.85 -33.14
CA SER A 153 -14.84 22.08 -32.67
C SER A 153 -13.80 21.79 -31.61
N ILE A 154 -12.66 22.48 -31.69
CA ILE A 154 -11.64 22.55 -30.64
C ILE A 154 -11.41 24.01 -30.27
N TYR A 155 -10.81 24.25 -29.12
CA TYR A 155 -10.63 25.61 -28.58
C TYR A 155 -9.19 25.86 -28.16
N ASP A 156 -8.63 27.02 -28.49
CA ASP A 156 -7.27 27.37 -28.05
C ASP A 156 -7.30 27.90 -26.60
N ALA A 157 -6.32 27.47 -25.81
CA ALA A 157 -6.10 27.92 -24.43
C ALA A 157 -4.62 28.26 -24.18
N SER A 158 -4.35 29.36 -23.48
CA SER A 158 -2.99 29.73 -23.04
C SER A 158 -2.60 28.99 -21.75
N ALA A 159 -1.30 28.95 -21.43
CA ALA A 159 -0.79 28.39 -20.17
C ALA A 159 -1.51 28.96 -18.93
N SER A 160 -1.76 30.27 -18.91
CA SER A 160 -2.49 30.93 -17.81
C SER A 160 -3.94 30.44 -17.67
N GLN A 161 -4.63 30.19 -18.79
CA GLN A 161 -5.99 29.66 -18.75
C GLN A 161 -6.01 28.20 -18.31
N VAL A 162 -5.03 27.40 -18.76
CA VAL A 162 -4.84 26.02 -18.31
C VAL A 162 -4.60 25.97 -16.80
N ALA A 163 -3.69 26.80 -16.29
CA ALA A 163 -3.39 26.88 -14.87
C ALA A 163 -4.61 27.25 -14.02
N GLN A 164 -5.37 28.27 -14.44
CA GLN A 164 -6.60 28.68 -13.77
C GLN A 164 -7.66 27.58 -13.79
N ALA A 165 -7.84 26.88 -14.91
CA ALA A 165 -8.79 25.78 -15.02
C ALA A 165 -8.44 24.63 -14.07
N LEU A 166 -7.15 24.29 -13.95
CA LEU A 166 -6.67 23.24 -13.04
C LEU A 166 -6.80 23.63 -11.57
N ASP A 167 -6.40 24.85 -11.19
CA ASP A 167 -6.57 25.34 -9.81
C ASP A 167 -8.05 25.40 -9.41
N PHE A 168 -8.91 25.88 -10.32
CA PHE A 168 -10.35 25.89 -10.08
C PHE A 168 -10.93 24.49 -9.92
N ALA A 169 -10.56 23.55 -10.80
CA ALA A 169 -11.00 22.16 -10.70
C ALA A 169 -10.54 21.50 -9.38
N ALA A 170 -9.30 21.74 -8.96
CA ALA A 170 -8.73 21.16 -7.74
C ALA A 170 -9.38 21.67 -6.45
N ARG A 171 -9.98 22.87 -6.47
CA ARG A 171 -10.67 23.47 -5.30
C ARG A 171 -12.12 23.02 -5.16
N GLN A 172 -12.67 22.30 -6.12
CA GLN A 172 -14.05 21.86 -6.07
C GLN A 172 -14.23 20.65 -5.16
N PRO A 173 -15.37 20.56 -4.45
CA PRO A 173 -15.68 19.39 -3.65
C PRO A 173 -15.84 18.16 -4.57
N LEU A 174 -15.37 17.02 -4.11
CA LEU A 174 -15.66 15.75 -4.78
C LEU A 174 -17.16 15.41 -4.68
N PRO A 175 -17.77 14.85 -5.73
CA PRO A 175 -19.16 14.40 -5.66
C PRO A 175 -19.36 13.33 -4.56
N PRO A 176 -20.58 13.21 -4.01
CA PRO A 176 -20.92 12.13 -3.10
C PRO A 176 -20.57 10.76 -3.69
N PRO A 177 -19.87 9.88 -2.94
CA PRO A 177 -19.46 8.56 -3.44
C PRO A 177 -20.60 7.73 -4.02
N SER A 178 -21.82 7.88 -3.49
CA SER A 178 -23.02 7.19 -3.98
C SER A 178 -23.43 7.53 -5.42
N LEU A 179 -22.89 8.60 -6.01
CA LEU A 179 -23.18 9.02 -7.38
C LEU A 179 -22.14 8.52 -8.39
N VAL A 180 -20.94 8.19 -7.92
CA VAL A 180 -19.81 7.79 -8.78
C VAL A 180 -19.39 6.34 -8.58
N PHE A 181 -19.71 5.75 -7.43
CA PHE A 181 -19.58 4.32 -7.17
C PHE A 181 -20.95 3.63 -7.31
N PRO A 182 -21.00 2.42 -7.88
CA PRO A 182 -19.87 1.55 -8.24
C PRO A 182 -19.24 1.80 -9.63
N TRP A 183 -19.65 2.84 -10.37
CA TRP A 183 -19.11 3.08 -11.72
C TRP A 183 -17.58 3.17 -11.74
N LEU A 184 -16.95 3.93 -10.84
CA LEU A 184 -15.48 4.02 -10.73
C LEU A 184 -14.78 2.69 -10.35
N HIS A 185 -15.51 1.68 -9.86
CA HIS A 185 -14.92 0.36 -9.65
C HIS A 185 -14.75 -0.42 -10.97
N GLY A 186 -15.41 -0.01 -12.04
CA GLY A 186 -15.43 -0.74 -13.30
C GLY A 186 -16.42 -1.90 -13.26
N LEU A 187 -17.44 -1.81 -14.11
CA LEU A 187 -18.59 -2.72 -14.14
C LEU A 187 -18.83 -3.23 -15.57
N HIS A 188 -17.80 -3.86 -16.13
CA HIS A 188 -17.86 -4.43 -17.46
C HIS A 188 -19.02 -5.45 -17.59
N PRO A 189 -19.82 -5.43 -18.67
CA PRO A 189 -20.96 -6.33 -18.84
C PRO A 189 -20.62 -7.83 -18.78
N ASN A 190 -19.40 -8.20 -19.15
CA ASN A 190 -18.93 -9.59 -19.12
C ASN A 190 -18.35 -10.03 -17.77
N ASN A 191 -18.04 -9.09 -16.87
CA ASN A 191 -17.46 -9.41 -15.57
C ASN A 191 -18.54 -9.76 -14.55
N GLN A 192 -18.98 -11.02 -14.54
CA GLN A 192 -20.07 -11.48 -13.68
C GLN A 192 -19.69 -11.42 -12.19
N MET A 193 -18.44 -11.69 -11.84
CA MET A 193 -17.95 -11.70 -10.46
C MET A 193 -18.03 -10.31 -9.83
N GLN A 194 -17.45 -9.32 -10.51
CA GLN A 194 -17.45 -7.93 -10.08
C GLN A 194 -18.87 -7.35 -10.04
N GLN A 195 -19.69 -7.66 -11.05
CA GLN A 195 -21.10 -7.25 -11.07
C GLN A 195 -21.89 -7.85 -9.91
N ALA A 196 -21.76 -9.15 -9.63
CA ALA A 196 -22.48 -9.81 -8.54
C ALA A 196 -22.14 -9.17 -7.18
N PHE A 197 -20.86 -8.83 -6.97
CA PHE A 197 -20.41 -8.16 -5.75
C PHE A 197 -21.01 -6.76 -5.59
N PHE A 198 -20.91 -5.90 -6.60
CA PHE A 198 -21.35 -4.51 -6.49
C PHE A 198 -22.85 -4.30 -6.70
N MET A 199 -23.50 -5.12 -7.52
CA MET A 199 -24.93 -4.99 -7.81
C MET A 199 -25.80 -5.76 -6.82
N GLY A 200 -25.29 -6.80 -6.14
CA GLY A 200 -26.06 -7.56 -5.14
C GLY A 200 -27.51 -7.85 -5.60
N ARG A 201 -28.52 -7.37 -4.85
CA ARG A 201 -29.95 -7.44 -5.23
C ARG A 201 -30.51 -6.15 -5.87
N ARG A 202 -29.70 -5.10 -6.02
CA ARG A 202 -30.15 -3.80 -6.58
C ARG A 202 -29.52 -3.58 -7.93
N ARG A 203 -30.34 -3.34 -8.95
CA ARG A 203 -29.87 -2.85 -10.25
C ARG A 203 -29.36 -1.40 -10.07
N SER A 204 -28.14 -1.21 -9.55
CA SER A 204 -27.52 0.12 -9.63
C SER A 204 -27.19 0.37 -11.10
N PRO A 205 -27.53 1.54 -11.64
CA PRO A 205 -27.28 1.81 -13.04
C PRO A 205 -25.77 1.81 -13.32
N ARG A 206 -25.34 1.09 -14.36
CA ARG A 206 -23.99 1.20 -14.97
C ARG A 206 -23.75 2.57 -15.63
N LYS A 207 -24.59 3.56 -15.33
CA LYS A 207 -24.64 4.82 -16.08
C LYS A 207 -23.43 5.65 -15.72
N THR A 208 -22.85 6.28 -16.73
CA THR A 208 -21.85 7.32 -16.56
C THR A 208 -22.40 8.42 -15.66
N PRO A 209 -21.70 8.79 -14.58
CA PRO A 209 -22.16 9.85 -13.68
C PRO A 209 -22.24 11.20 -14.41
N SER A 210 -23.40 11.86 -14.33
CA SER A 210 -23.59 13.20 -14.92
C SER A 210 -23.11 14.33 -14.01
N CYS A 211 -22.82 14.04 -12.74
CA CYS A 211 -22.30 15.01 -11.78
C CYS A 211 -20.81 15.32 -11.97
N LEU A 212 -20.09 14.48 -12.72
CA LEU A 212 -18.66 14.65 -12.95
C LEU A 212 -18.42 15.64 -14.09
N ARG A 213 -17.49 16.56 -13.85
CA ARG A 213 -16.92 17.42 -14.88
C ARG A 213 -15.47 17.72 -14.51
N GLY A 214 -14.58 16.83 -14.95
CA GLY A 214 -13.15 16.96 -14.71
C GLY A 214 -12.44 17.85 -15.71
N VAL A 215 -11.15 18.07 -15.46
CA VAL A 215 -10.19 18.63 -16.42
C VAL A 215 -9.08 17.59 -16.59
N THR A 216 -8.89 17.11 -17.81
CA THR A 216 -7.87 16.10 -18.12
C THR A 216 -6.78 16.73 -18.98
N LEU A 217 -5.52 16.68 -18.51
CA LEU A 217 -4.35 17.11 -19.28
C LEU A 217 -3.78 15.94 -20.08
N VAL A 218 -3.51 16.17 -21.35
CA VAL A 218 -2.97 15.17 -22.27
C VAL A 218 -1.73 15.72 -22.92
N LYS A 219 -0.60 15.03 -22.76
CA LYS A 219 0.63 15.37 -23.47
C LYS A 219 0.58 14.75 -24.86
N ALA A 220 0.65 15.56 -25.92
CA ALA A 220 0.32 15.12 -27.28
C ALA A 220 1.23 14.02 -27.84
N ASP A 221 2.52 14.03 -27.49
CA ASP A 221 3.49 13.03 -27.95
C ASP A 221 3.46 11.72 -27.13
N GLY A 222 2.76 11.71 -26.00
CA GLY A 222 2.68 10.58 -25.07
C GLY A 222 3.94 10.34 -24.23
N ASP A 223 5.02 11.09 -24.43
CA ASP A 223 6.26 10.91 -23.66
C ASP A 223 6.19 11.67 -22.34
N LEU A 224 5.71 11.01 -21.29
CA LEU A 224 5.62 11.57 -19.95
C LEU A 224 6.94 11.59 -19.18
N SER A 225 8.06 11.13 -19.78
CA SER A 225 9.38 11.15 -19.13
C SER A 225 10.06 12.51 -19.18
N VAL A 226 9.57 13.43 -20.01
CA VAL A 226 10.05 14.80 -20.15
C VAL A 226 8.87 15.75 -20.27
N GLY A 227 8.99 16.98 -19.76
CA GLY A 227 7.97 18.01 -19.95
C GLY A 227 6.58 17.63 -19.46
N ARG A 228 6.51 17.02 -18.28
CA ARG A 228 5.27 16.50 -17.73
C ARG A 228 4.60 17.54 -16.84
N LEU A 229 3.38 17.95 -17.20
CA LEU A 229 2.54 18.75 -16.32
C LEU A 229 1.84 17.87 -15.26
N LYS A 230 1.43 18.50 -14.16
CA LYS A 230 0.79 17.87 -13.01
C LYS A 230 -0.43 17.04 -13.42
N GLY A 231 -0.33 15.72 -13.22
CA GLY A 231 -1.41 14.79 -13.54
C GLY A 231 -1.65 14.57 -15.03
N ALA A 232 -0.74 14.99 -15.90
CA ALA A 232 -0.81 14.71 -17.32
C ALA A 232 -0.70 13.21 -17.61
N ILE A 233 -1.50 12.77 -18.59
CA ILE A 233 -1.57 11.40 -19.11
C ILE A 233 -1.21 11.39 -20.60
N ALA A 234 -0.81 10.22 -21.08
CA ALA A 234 -0.56 9.98 -22.50
C ALA A 234 -1.87 9.65 -23.25
N PRO A 235 -1.96 9.90 -24.58
CA PRO A 235 -3.17 9.62 -25.34
C PRO A 235 -3.60 8.15 -25.31
N ASP A 236 -2.63 7.23 -25.33
CA ASP A 236 -2.86 5.77 -25.32
C ASP A 236 -3.42 5.24 -24.00
N GLU A 237 -3.36 6.02 -22.92
CA GLU A 237 -3.98 5.66 -21.63
C GLU A 237 -5.52 5.65 -21.70
N PHE A 238 -6.13 6.34 -22.67
CA PHE A 238 -7.58 6.45 -22.77
C PHE A 238 -8.14 6.40 -24.21
N MET A 239 -7.28 6.46 -25.23
CA MET A 239 -7.67 6.39 -26.64
C MET A 239 -7.19 5.09 -27.30
N CYS A 240 -8.05 4.48 -28.11
CA CYS A 240 -7.66 3.47 -29.08
C CYS A 240 -7.07 4.16 -30.33
N PRO A 241 -5.80 3.87 -30.71
CA PRO A 241 -5.26 4.32 -31.98
C PRO A 241 -5.94 3.59 -33.14
N GLY A 242 -6.19 4.29 -34.25
CA GLY A 242 -6.75 3.67 -35.45
C GLY A 242 -7.38 4.68 -36.41
N SER A 243 -7.95 4.16 -37.51
CA SER A 243 -8.67 4.98 -38.49
C SER A 243 -9.92 5.66 -37.95
N THR A 244 -10.42 5.20 -36.80
CA THR A 244 -11.55 5.78 -36.07
C THR A 244 -11.14 5.96 -34.60
N PRO A 245 -10.52 7.09 -34.23
CA PRO A 245 -9.94 7.30 -32.90
C PRO A 245 -11.05 7.37 -31.85
N GLY A 246 -11.10 6.41 -30.93
CA GLY A 246 -12.20 6.27 -29.96
C GLY A 246 -11.67 6.04 -28.56
N PHE A 247 -12.53 6.28 -27.56
CA PHE A 247 -12.20 5.96 -26.19
C PHE A 247 -12.10 4.45 -25.95
N ILE A 248 -11.15 4.03 -25.09
CA ILE A 248 -11.00 2.62 -24.69
C ILE A 248 -12.15 2.19 -23.76
N GLU A 249 -12.52 0.91 -23.78
CA GLU A 249 -13.33 0.32 -22.70
C GLU A 249 -12.38 -0.10 -21.57
N ALA A 250 -12.30 0.72 -20.52
CA ALA A 250 -11.36 0.52 -19.44
C ALA A 250 -11.86 -0.49 -18.39
N ASP A 251 -13.15 -0.84 -18.37
CA ASP A 251 -13.68 -1.74 -17.36
C ASP A 251 -13.18 -3.19 -17.59
N PRO A 252 -12.58 -3.85 -16.58
CA PRO A 252 -11.99 -5.16 -16.75
C PRO A 252 -13.07 -6.22 -17.00
N ALA A 253 -12.89 -7.01 -18.06
CA ALA A 253 -13.85 -8.04 -18.46
C ALA A 253 -13.90 -9.23 -17.51
N ASP A 254 -12.87 -9.44 -16.70
CA ASP A 254 -12.73 -10.51 -15.71
C ASP A 254 -12.00 -10.04 -14.44
N GLY A 255 -11.83 -10.95 -13.48
CA GLY A 255 -11.21 -10.66 -12.20
C GLY A 255 -12.12 -9.90 -11.22
N PHE A 256 -11.57 -9.60 -10.05
CA PHE A 256 -12.25 -8.85 -9.00
C PHE A 256 -11.30 -7.86 -8.35
N SER A 257 -11.69 -6.59 -8.35
CA SER A 257 -10.94 -5.55 -7.65
C SER A 257 -11.87 -4.46 -7.13
N VAL A 258 -11.77 -4.23 -5.82
CA VAL A 258 -12.46 -3.11 -5.15
C VAL A 258 -11.72 -1.78 -5.32
N ARG A 259 -10.49 -1.81 -5.85
CA ARG A 259 -9.61 -0.64 -6.04
C ARG A 259 -8.98 -0.68 -7.42
N ASN A 260 -9.79 -0.45 -8.46
CA ASN A 260 -9.32 -0.36 -9.84
C ASN A 260 -8.80 1.04 -10.15
N PHE A 261 -7.67 1.45 -9.57
CA PHE A 261 -7.10 2.77 -9.86
C PHE A 261 -6.60 2.90 -11.31
N GLN A 262 -6.08 1.81 -11.87
CA GLN A 262 -5.54 1.76 -13.24
C GLN A 262 -6.54 2.13 -14.34
N ILE A 263 -7.85 1.97 -14.11
CA ILE A 263 -8.88 2.27 -15.12
C ILE A 263 -9.42 3.70 -14.98
N GLN A 264 -9.16 4.35 -13.85
CA GLN A 264 -9.78 5.64 -13.53
C GLN A 264 -9.35 6.77 -14.46
N PRO A 265 -8.08 6.91 -14.89
CA PRO A 265 -7.69 7.95 -15.86
C PRO A 265 -8.56 7.93 -17.11
N ALA A 266 -8.71 6.76 -17.73
CA ALA A 266 -9.55 6.57 -18.91
C ALA A 266 -11.02 6.90 -18.63
N LYS A 267 -11.59 6.38 -17.54
CA LYS A 267 -12.98 6.64 -17.17
C LYS A 267 -13.26 8.12 -16.91
N VAL A 268 -12.38 8.78 -16.16
CA VAL A 268 -12.53 10.19 -15.81
C VAL A 268 -12.38 11.07 -17.05
N ALA A 269 -11.51 10.71 -18.01
CA ALA A 269 -11.40 11.41 -19.30
C ALA A 269 -12.73 11.49 -20.05
N PHE A 270 -13.61 10.48 -19.94
CA PHE A 270 -14.96 10.51 -20.57
C PHE A 270 -15.88 11.57 -19.96
N THR A 271 -15.56 12.02 -18.76
CA THR A 271 -16.34 12.99 -17.99
C THR A 271 -15.58 14.30 -17.78
N SER A 272 -14.64 14.62 -18.66
CA SER A 272 -13.76 15.79 -18.54
C SER A 272 -13.76 16.67 -19.77
N ASP A 273 -13.58 17.96 -19.55
CA ASP A 273 -12.99 18.84 -20.55
C ASP A 273 -11.50 18.46 -20.71
N ILE A 274 -11.05 18.24 -21.94
CA ILE A 274 -9.71 17.68 -22.22
C ILE A 274 -8.83 18.77 -22.81
N ILE A 275 -7.63 18.96 -22.26
CA ILE A 275 -6.63 19.93 -22.75
C ILE A 275 -5.42 19.15 -23.27
N VAL A 276 -5.11 19.35 -24.54
CA VAL A 276 -3.92 18.77 -25.19
C VAL A 276 -2.80 19.79 -25.18
N TYR A 277 -1.62 19.43 -24.69
CA TYR A 277 -0.43 20.28 -24.66
C TYR A 277 0.80 19.56 -25.20
N GLY A 278 1.82 20.34 -25.55
CA GLY A 278 3.08 19.87 -26.13
C GLY A 278 3.75 21.02 -26.90
N ASP A 279 5.02 20.86 -27.25
CA ASP A 279 5.77 21.92 -27.96
C ASP A 279 5.47 21.94 -29.47
N ASP A 280 4.96 20.84 -30.04
CA ASP A 280 4.50 20.78 -31.44
C ASP A 280 3.00 21.06 -31.55
N LEU A 281 2.65 22.31 -31.87
CA LEU A 281 1.25 22.73 -32.02
C LEU A 281 0.50 21.95 -33.12
N ALA A 282 1.18 21.50 -34.18
CA ALA A 282 0.53 20.72 -35.23
C ALA A 282 0.15 19.33 -34.72
N GLN A 283 1.04 18.69 -33.97
CA GLN A 283 0.75 17.43 -33.28
C GLN A 283 -0.36 17.59 -32.24
N ASN A 284 -0.29 18.64 -31.40
CA ASN A 284 -1.32 18.93 -30.39
C ASN A 284 -2.71 19.04 -31.05
N ARG A 285 -2.80 19.74 -32.18
CA ARG A 285 -4.06 19.86 -32.93
C ARG A 285 -4.52 18.54 -33.51
N SER A 286 -3.62 17.71 -34.04
CA SER A 286 -3.98 16.37 -34.53
C SER A 286 -4.61 15.52 -33.43
N VAL A 287 -3.95 15.44 -32.26
CA VAL A 287 -4.45 14.68 -31.11
C VAL A 287 -5.77 15.26 -30.58
N ALA A 288 -5.90 16.59 -30.53
CA ALA A 288 -7.13 17.24 -30.11
C ALA A 288 -8.30 16.94 -31.06
N TRP A 289 -8.08 16.86 -32.38
CA TRP A 289 -9.12 16.47 -33.32
C TRP A 289 -9.57 15.02 -33.14
N ASP A 290 -8.63 14.12 -32.89
CA ASP A 290 -8.92 12.72 -32.59
C ASP A 290 -9.76 12.59 -31.30
N ILE A 291 -9.42 13.35 -30.26
CA ILE A 291 -10.16 13.39 -28.99
C ILE A 291 -11.55 14.01 -29.18
N ALA A 292 -11.67 15.13 -29.90
CA ALA A 292 -12.96 15.76 -30.17
C ALA A 292 -13.90 14.81 -30.95
N SER A 293 -13.34 14.08 -31.92
CA SER A 293 -14.05 13.03 -32.66
C SER A 293 -14.52 11.89 -31.74
N ALA A 294 -13.67 11.44 -30.82
CA ALA A 294 -14.02 10.43 -29.82
C ALA A 294 -15.13 10.91 -28.87
N GLN A 295 -15.03 12.13 -28.35
CA GLN A 295 -16.06 12.74 -27.49
C GLN A 295 -17.41 12.84 -28.21
N ALA A 296 -17.42 13.28 -29.47
CA ALA A 296 -18.64 13.38 -30.28
C ALA A 296 -19.30 12.01 -30.47
N ARG A 297 -18.55 10.99 -30.91
CA ARG A 297 -19.09 9.64 -31.10
C ARG A 297 -19.57 9.01 -29.79
N TRP A 298 -18.81 9.19 -28.71
CA TRP A 298 -19.19 8.70 -27.40
C TRP A 298 -20.51 9.32 -26.93
N ARG A 299 -20.69 10.63 -27.15
CA ARG A 299 -21.94 11.35 -26.88
C ARG A 299 -23.10 10.81 -27.72
N GLU A 300 -22.92 10.64 -29.03
CA GLU A 300 -23.93 10.08 -29.93
C GLU A 300 -24.39 8.69 -29.48
N LEU A 301 -23.45 7.81 -29.12
CA LEU A 301 -23.75 6.47 -28.60
C LEU A 301 -24.58 6.51 -27.32
N HIS A 302 -24.27 7.42 -26.40
CA HIS A 302 -25.00 7.56 -25.14
C HIS A 302 -26.39 8.16 -25.34
N VAL A 303 -26.51 9.17 -26.21
CA VAL A 303 -27.80 9.77 -26.57
C VAL A 303 -28.70 8.74 -27.25
N ALA A 304 -28.16 7.91 -28.14
CA ALA A 304 -28.89 6.80 -28.76
C ALA A 304 -29.41 5.75 -27.73
N GLN A 305 -28.73 5.63 -26.59
CA GLN A 305 -29.15 4.79 -25.46
C GLN A 305 -30.11 5.51 -24.48
N GLY A 306 -30.52 6.74 -24.79
CA GLY A 306 -31.42 7.53 -23.96
C GLY A 306 -30.76 8.13 -22.71
N ALA A 307 -29.43 8.24 -22.68
CA ALA A 307 -28.71 8.90 -21.60
C ALA A 307 -28.54 10.39 -21.86
N THR A 308 -28.71 11.22 -20.82
CA THR A 308 -28.35 12.64 -20.83
C THR A 308 -26.91 12.76 -20.39
N VAL A 309 -26.02 13.14 -21.30
CA VAL A 309 -24.60 13.28 -21.04
C VAL A 309 -24.21 14.74 -21.17
N PRO A 310 -23.47 15.31 -20.20
CA PRO A 310 -22.96 16.66 -20.32
C PRO A 310 -22.11 16.84 -21.58
N GLU A 311 -22.13 18.06 -22.13
CA GLU A 311 -21.21 18.44 -23.18
C GLU A 311 -19.84 18.73 -22.58
N TYR A 312 -18.84 17.98 -23.04
CA TYR A 312 -17.42 18.19 -22.76
C TYR A 312 -16.72 18.74 -24.00
N ASN A 313 -15.72 19.59 -23.77
CA ASN A 313 -14.97 20.29 -24.80
C ASN A 313 -13.53 19.80 -24.87
N THR A 314 -12.91 19.95 -26.03
CA THR A 314 -11.49 19.69 -26.24
C THR A 314 -10.74 21.00 -26.52
N PHE A 315 -9.62 21.21 -25.83
CA PHE A 315 -8.78 22.38 -25.91
C PHE A 315 -7.38 22.03 -26.39
N VAL A 316 -6.75 22.95 -27.10
CA VAL A 316 -5.34 22.90 -27.47
C VAL A 316 -4.61 23.99 -26.71
N CYS A 317 -3.60 23.60 -25.93
CA CYS A 317 -2.70 24.56 -25.34
C CYS A 317 -1.81 25.17 -26.44
N THR A 318 -1.86 26.49 -26.58
CA THR A 318 -1.04 27.23 -27.56
C THR A 318 0.30 27.67 -26.98
N SER A 319 0.48 27.53 -25.66
CA SER A 319 1.73 27.77 -24.95
C SER A 319 2.63 26.53 -24.99
N THR A 320 3.93 26.78 -24.95
CA THR A 320 4.99 25.77 -24.88
C THR A 320 5.24 25.32 -23.45
N LEU A 321 5.96 24.23 -23.26
CA LEU A 321 6.41 23.78 -21.94
C LEU A 321 7.23 24.87 -21.23
N ARG A 322 8.06 25.60 -21.98
CA ARG A 322 8.88 26.68 -21.45
C ARG A 322 8.04 27.78 -20.79
N ASP A 323 6.89 28.12 -21.37
CA ASP A 323 5.98 29.12 -20.78
C ASP A 323 5.45 28.65 -19.40
N PHE A 324 5.23 27.34 -19.23
CA PHE A 324 4.88 26.77 -17.93
C PHE A 324 6.06 26.79 -16.96
N GLU A 325 7.28 26.46 -17.42
CA GLU A 325 8.47 26.51 -16.57
C GLU A 325 8.81 27.93 -16.08
N GLU A 326 8.49 28.95 -16.88
CA GLU A 326 8.73 30.36 -16.55
C GLU A 326 7.62 30.96 -15.65
N ASP A 327 6.35 30.72 -15.98
CA ASP A 327 5.22 31.44 -15.35
C ASP A 327 4.30 30.57 -14.46
N HIS A 328 4.33 29.24 -14.58
CA HIS A 328 3.43 28.29 -13.89
C HIS A 328 4.18 27.03 -13.45
N ASP A 329 5.34 27.24 -12.83
CA ASP A 329 6.31 26.19 -12.50
C ASP A 329 5.79 25.18 -11.45
N ASP A 330 4.79 25.57 -10.68
CA ASP A 330 4.04 24.75 -9.72
C ASP A 330 3.18 23.67 -10.39
N LEU A 331 3.00 23.76 -11.72
CA LEU A 331 2.33 22.75 -12.53
C LEU A 331 3.29 21.81 -13.24
N VAL A 332 4.59 22.12 -13.29
CA VAL A 332 5.57 21.27 -14.00
C VAL A 332 6.09 20.20 -13.04
N SER A 333 5.73 18.94 -13.27
CA SER A 333 6.23 17.80 -12.49
C SER A 333 7.60 17.32 -12.94
N ILE A 334 7.81 17.29 -14.26
CA ILE A 334 9.07 16.90 -14.90
C ILE A 334 9.43 17.99 -15.91
N ASP A 335 10.63 18.53 -15.80
CA ASP A 335 11.12 19.59 -16.67
C ASP A 335 11.44 19.08 -18.09
N ALA A 336 11.78 20.01 -18.99
CA ALA A 336 12.19 19.70 -20.37
C ALA A 336 13.42 18.78 -20.46
N ALA A 337 14.23 18.70 -19.40
CA ALA A 337 15.42 17.87 -19.32
C ALA A 337 15.15 16.48 -18.69
N GLY A 338 13.92 16.20 -18.28
CA GLY A 338 13.52 14.92 -17.68
C GLY A 338 13.74 14.82 -16.17
N ASN A 339 14.05 15.93 -15.49
CA ASN A 339 14.24 15.93 -14.04
C ASN A 339 12.94 16.26 -13.31
N SER A 340 12.69 15.56 -12.20
CA SER A 340 11.61 15.93 -11.29
C SER A 340 11.87 17.31 -10.68
N THR A 341 10.91 18.22 -10.79
CA THR A 341 11.07 19.60 -10.29
C THR A 341 10.95 19.72 -8.77
N GLY A 342 10.30 18.75 -8.12
CA GLY A 342 9.94 18.78 -6.70
C GLY A 342 8.84 19.79 -6.36
N LYS A 343 8.28 20.51 -7.34
CA LYS A 343 7.22 21.52 -7.16
C LYS A 343 5.83 20.88 -7.15
N VAL A 344 5.69 19.78 -7.88
CA VAL A 344 4.49 18.95 -7.91
C VAL A 344 4.71 17.72 -7.04
N LEU A 345 3.74 17.45 -6.16
CA LEU A 345 3.73 16.23 -5.36
C LEU A 345 3.36 15.03 -6.25
N ASP A 346 4.31 14.13 -6.47
CA ASP A 346 4.03 12.82 -7.04
C ASP A 346 3.75 11.84 -5.90
N PHE A 347 2.48 11.47 -5.73
CA PHE A 347 2.05 10.57 -4.65
C PHE A 347 2.69 9.18 -4.73
N VAL A 348 2.95 8.66 -5.93
CA VAL A 348 3.55 7.33 -6.08
C VAL A 348 5.02 7.37 -5.69
N HIS A 349 5.73 8.41 -6.11
CA HIS A 349 7.11 8.63 -5.71
C HIS A 349 7.24 8.95 -4.22
N GLN A 350 6.35 9.78 -3.68
CA GLN A 350 6.30 10.10 -2.26
C GLN A 350 5.97 8.85 -1.44
N GLU A 351 4.95 8.09 -1.80
CA GLU A 351 4.61 6.84 -1.12
C GLU A 351 5.80 5.89 -1.13
N ARG A 352 6.49 5.72 -2.27
CA ARG A 352 7.69 4.89 -2.36
C ARG A 352 8.79 5.39 -1.45
N ARG A 353 9.05 6.69 -1.42
CA ARG A 353 10.07 7.29 -0.54
C ARG A 353 9.70 7.12 0.92
N GLU A 354 8.46 7.44 1.30
CA GLU A 354 7.98 7.28 2.67
C GLU A 354 8.00 5.82 3.10
N MET A 355 7.62 4.90 2.22
CA MET A 355 7.75 3.46 2.46
C MET A 355 9.21 3.07 2.65
N TRP A 356 10.11 3.54 1.79
CA TRP A 356 11.55 3.31 1.92
C TRP A 356 12.06 3.79 3.28
N ASP A 357 11.80 5.06 3.61
CA ASP A 357 12.20 5.70 4.87
C ASP A 357 11.60 4.98 6.10
N MET A 358 10.36 4.48 5.99
CA MET A 358 9.73 3.68 7.05
C MET A 358 10.30 2.26 7.16
N THR A 359 10.90 1.74 6.08
CA THR A 359 11.50 0.41 6.05
C THR A 359 12.99 0.41 6.37
N GLU A 360 13.67 1.56 6.35
CA GLU A 360 15.09 1.67 6.68
C GLU A 360 15.47 0.89 7.95
N ALA A 361 16.59 0.18 7.90
CA ALA A 361 17.02 -0.70 8.98
C ALA A 361 17.12 0.07 10.31
N SER A 362 16.27 -0.29 11.27
CA SER A 362 16.17 0.41 12.55
C SER A 362 16.36 -0.53 13.72
N GLU A 363 17.02 -0.04 14.77
CA GLU A 363 17.30 -0.85 15.96
C GLU A 363 16.00 -1.18 16.73
N ILE A 364 15.64 -2.45 16.77
CA ILE A 364 14.46 -2.98 17.49
C ILE A 364 14.80 -3.51 18.88
N SER A 365 16.07 -3.83 19.13
CA SER A 365 16.65 -4.27 20.40
C SER A 365 18.16 -4.03 20.36
N ARG A 366 18.86 -4.10 21.50
CA ARG A 366 20.29 -3.83 21.59
C ARG A 366 21.07 -4.61 20.52
N ASN A 367 21.74 -3.88 19.64
CA ASN A 367 22.48 -4.38 18.49
C ASN A 367 21.64 -5.34 17.65
N VAL A 368 20.34 -5.07 17.48
CA VAL A 368 19.38 -5.84 16.70
C VAL A 368 18.59 -4.87 15.82
N PHE A 369 18.79 -4.92 14.52
CA PHE A 369 18.18 -4.03 13.53
C PHE A 369 17.15 -4.80 12.70
N MET A 370 16.13 -4.11 12.21
CA MET A 370 15.11 -4.68 11.34
C MET A 370 14.85 -3.74 10.18
N GLY A 371 14.92 -4.28 8.96
CA GLY A 371 14.75 -3.54 7.70
C GLY A 371 14.65 -4.47 6.48
N PRO A 372 14.65 -3.92 5.25
CA PRO A 372 14.65 -4.70 4.01
C PRO A 372 15.97 -5.47 3.83
N THR A 373 15.99 -6.38 2.86
CA THR A 373 17.24 -6.98 2.37
C THR A 373 18.16 -5.88 1.85
N PRO A 374 19.40 -5.73 2.37
CA PRO A 374 20.37 -4.85 1.75
C PRO A 374 20.77 -5.39 0.36
N GLU A 375 21.13 -4.51 -0.57
CA GLU A 375 21.65 -4.95 -1.87
C GLU A 375 22.99 -5.69 -1.69
N PRO A 376 23.22 -6.83 -2.37
CA PRO A 376 24.51 -7.54 -2.28
C PRO A 376 25.70 -6.67 -2.69
N GLY A 377 26.71 -6.61 -1.84
CA GLY A 377 27.91 -5.79 -1.97
C GLY A 377 27.74 -4.33 -1.53
N SER A 378 26.56 -3.91 -1.08
CA SER A 378 26.30 -2.53 -0.65
C SER A 378 27.06 -2.16 0.62
N ALA A 379 27.21 -0.85 0.86
CA ALA A 379 27.77 -0.35 2.12
C ALA A 379 26.89 -0.77 3.31
N GLU A 380 25.57 -0.74 3.16
CA GLU A 380 24.60 -1.19 4.17
C GLU A 380 24.81 -2.66 4.53
N GLU A 381 25.02 -3.55 3.54
CA GLU A 381 25.31 -4.95 3.82
C GLU A 381 26.57 -5.10 4.69
N GLN A 382 27.63 -4.33 4.39
CA GLN A 382 28.91 -4.38 5.11
C GLN A 382 28.85 -3.82 6.54
N GLU A 383 27.78 -3.11 6.90
CA GLU A 383 27.58 -2.60 8.26
C GLU A 383 27.20 -3.70 9.25
N PHE A 384 26.91 -4.92 8.79
CA PHE A 384 26.36 -5.97 9.62
C PHE A 384 27.17 -7.28 9.57
N ASP A 385 27.50 -7.81 10.75
CA ASP A 385 28.23 -9.07 10.90
C ASP A 385 27.35 -10.31 10.60
N LEU A 386 26.06 -10.21 10.91
CA LEU A 386 25.10 -11.30 10.80
C LEU A 386 23.79 -10.79 10.19
N LEU A 387 23.42 -11.36 9.03
CA LEU A 387 22.19 -11.09 8.32
C LEU A 387 21.26 -12.32 8.43
N ILE A 388 20.04 -12.12 8.94
CA ILE A 388 19.01 -13.16 9.00
C ILE A 388 17.85 -12.79 8.06
N GLU A 389 17.76 -13.49 6.93
CA GLU A 389 16.70 -13.33 5.92
C GLU A 389 15.42 -14.04 6.33
N CYS A 390 14.31 -13.31 6.46
CA CYS A 390 13.01 -13.95 6.64
C CYS A 390 12.35 -14.23 5.30
N SER A 391 12.22 -15.50 4.91
CA SER A 391 11.61 -15.91 3.64
C SER A 391 10.60 -17.04 3.83
N ASP A 392 9.67 -17.19 2.89
CA ASP A 392 8.65 -18.24 2.96
C ASP A 392 9.27 -19.66 2.95
N LEU A 393 10.46 -19.79 2.35
CA LEU A 393 11.23 -21.03 2.27
C LEU A 393 12.26 -21.18 3.39
N GLY A 394 12.38 -20.18 4.26
CA GLY A 394 13.34 -20.16 5.36
C GLY A 394 13.09 -21.27 6.37
N ARG A 395 14.16 -21.71 7.04
CA ARG A 395 14.11 -22.83 8.00
C ARG A 395 14.68 -22.42 9.34
N LEU A 396 14.08 -22.90 10.42
CA LEU A 396 14.61 -22.69 11.76
C LEU A 396 15.93 -23.45 11.92
N ASN A 397 17.03 -22.70 12.06
CA ASN A 397 18.34 -23.27 12.33
C ASN A 397 19.02 -22.60 13.54
N PRO A 398 18.51 -22.81 14.77
CA PRO A 398 19.11 -22.24 15.97
C PRO A 398 20.54 -22.74 16.23
N ALA A 399 20.92 -23.90 15.67
CA ALA A 399 22.27 -24.45 15.81
C ALA A 399 23.33 -23.62 15.07
N ALA A 400 22.97 -23.01 13.92
CA ALA A 400 23.90 -22.12 13.21
C ALA A 400 24.24 -20.87 14.04
N LEU A 401 23.23 -20.25 14.68
CA LEU A 401 23.45 -19.11 15.58
C LEU A 401 24.26 -19.50 16.82
N GLN A 402 24.05 -20.71 17.34
CA GLN A 402 24.87 -21.24 18.43
C GLN A 402 26.34 -21.34 18.03
N LEU A 403 26.63 -21.94 16.86
CA LEU A 403 28.01 -22.10 16.38
C LEU A 403 28.69 -20.74 16.23
N ILE A 404 28.00 -19.75 15.66
CA ILE A 404 28.53 -18.38 15.52
C ILE A 404 28.80 -17.75 16.90
N ALA A 405 27.93 -17.97 17.88
CA ALA A 405 28.11 -17.48 19.24
C ALA A 405 29.24 -18.17 20.01
N GLU A 406 29.62 -19.38 19.61
CA GLU A 406 30.70 -20.16 20.21
C GLU A 406 32.05 -19.92 19.51
N SER A 407 32.05 -19.47 18.25
CA SER A 407 33.24 -19.19 17.43
C SER A 407 33.70 -17.73 17.44
N LEU A 408 33.30 -16.94 18.43
CA LEU A 408 33.54 -15.49 18.53
C LEU A 408 35.03 -15.07 18.60
N ASP A 409 35.95 -16.03 18.78
CA ASP A 409 37.40 -15.78 18.84
C ASP A 409 38.09 -15.80 17.46
N ASP A 410 37.41 -16.25 16.40
CA ASP A 410 37.93 -16.23 15.02
C ASP A 410 37.50 -14.95 14.27
N ALA A 411 38.25 -14.56 13.23
CA ALA A 411 37.92 -13.39 12.41
C ALA A 411 36.49 -13.50 11.88
N VAL A 412 35.62 -12.57 12.28
CA VAL A 412 34.18 -12.58 11.96
C VAL A 412 34.00 -12.50 10.45
N THR A 413 33.73 -13.64 9.82
CA THR A 413 33.22 -13.69 8.46
C THR A 413 31.74 -13.37 8.51
N GLN A 414 31.32 -12.38 7.72
CA GLN A 414 29.92 -12.04 7.56
C GLN A 414 29.08 -13.29 7.30
N SER A 415 28.06 -13.50 8.12
CA SER A 415 27.26 -14.72 8.13
C SER A 415 25.83 -14.44 7.68
N PHE A 416 25.36 -15.24 6.74
CA PHE A 416 24.00 -15.16 6.19
C PHE A 416 23.21 -16.37 6.64
N LEU A 417 22.04 -16.14 7.24
CA LEU A 417 21.15 -17.17 7.74
C LEU A 417 19.74 -16.91 7.23
N ASP A 418 18.95 -17.98 7.13
CA ASP A 418 17.53 -17.88 6.84
C ASP A 418 16.69 -18.08 8.10
N PHE A 419 15.52 -17.48 8.11
CA PHE A 419 14.47 -17.67 9.09
C PHE A 419 13.11 -17.77 8.37
N PRO A 420 12.18 -18.61 8.82
CA PRO A 420 10.86 -18.69 8.20
C PRO A 420 10.09 -17.37 8.34
N SER A 421 9.43 -16.95 7.27
CA SER A 421 8.52 -15.80 7.29
C SER A 421 7.35 -16.04 8.27
N SER A 422 6.73 -14.95 8.72
CA SER A 422 5.54 -15.02 9.57
C SER A 422 4.35 -15.72 8.91
N GLY A 423 4.31 -15.76 7.57
CA GLY A 423 3.27 -16.45 6.79
C GLY A 423 3.47 -17.96 6.70
N SER A 424 4.72 -18.42 6.80
CA SER A 424 5.06 -19.86 6.75
C SER A 424 4.77 -20.59 8.06
N ILE A 425 4.63 -19.89 9.17
CA ILE A 425 4.34 -20.46 10.48
C ILE A 425 2.90 -20.07 10.89
N LEU A 426 1.91 -20.91 10.56
CA LEU A 426 0.48 -20.59 10.72
C LEU A 426 -0.10 -21.03 12.08
N PRO A 427 -0.54 -20.12 12.97
CA PRO A 427 -1.23 -20.50 14.20
C PRO A 427 -2.68 -20.89 13.88
N PRO A 428 -3.27 -21.88 14.57
CA PRO A 428 -2.80 -22.57 15.77
C PRO A 428 -2.03 -23.88 15.51
N THR A 429 -1.62 -24.16 14.26
CA THR A 429 -1.05 -25.46 13.86
C THR A 429 0.46 -25.61 14.12
N TRP A 430 1.07 -24.74 14.93
CA TRP A 430 2.50 -24.82 15.21
C TRP A 430 2.83 -26.09 15.98
N SER A 431 3.82 -26.82 15.50
CA SER A 431 4.44 -27.91 16.24
C SER A 431 5.20 -27.36 17.45
N HIS A 432 5.37 -28.20 18.48
CA HIS A 432 6.25 -27.87 19.60
C HIS A 432 7.70 -27.62 19.15
N GLU A 433 8.15 -28.29 18.09
CA GLU A 433 9.48 -28.12 17.51
C GLU A 433 9.67 -26.73 16.89
N GLU A 434 8.68 -26.21 16.17
CA GLU A 434 8.71 -24.84 15.63
C GLU A 434 8.73 -23.80 16.75
N ALA A 435 7.87 -23.96 17.75
CA ALA A 435 7.82 -23.06 18.89
C ALA A 435 9.16 -23.02 19.66
N ASP A 436 9.73 -24.19 19.95
CA ASP A 436 11.03 -24.30 20.61
C ASP A 436 12.17 -23.76 19.73
N GLY A 437 12.10 -24.00 18.42
CA GLY A 437 13.06 -23.48 17.45
C GLY A 437 13.09 -21.95 17.45
N ILE A 438 11.92 -21.29 17.38
CA ILE A 438 11.81 -19.83 17.46
C ILE A 438 12.40 -19.30 18.77
N LEU A 439 12.07 -19.92 19.91
CA LEU A 439 12.58 -19.52 21.21
C LEU A 439 14.10 -19.67 21.31
N LYS A 440 14.65 -20.76 20.77
CA LYS A 440 16.11 -21.00 20.73
C LYS A 440 16.81 -19.98 19.83
N THR A 441 16.26 -19.66 18.66
CA THR A 441 16.79 -18.61 17.77
C THR A 441 16.82 -17.27 18.52
N CYS A 442 15.70 -16.84 19.13
CA CYS A 442 15.63 -15.60 19.90
C CYS A 442 16.66 -15.55 21.04
N ARG A 443 16.87 -16.69 21.72
CA ARG A 443 17.88 -16.82 22.79
C ARG A 443 19.29 -16.59 22.26
N TRP A 444 19.67 -17.23 21.16
CA TRP A 444 21.01 -17.05 20.58
C TRP A 444 21.22 -15.65 20.02
N MET A 445 20.19 -15.07 19.38
CA MET A 445 20.24 -13.68 18.94
C MET A 445 20.49 -12.72 20.09
N TYR A 446 19.80 -12.91 21.22
CA TYR A 446 20.04 -12.11 22.43
C TYR A 446 21.50 -12.23 22.91
N HIS A 447 22.03 -13.46 22.95
CA HIS A 447 23.38 -13.73 23.41
C HIS A 447 24.44 -13.05 22.54
N LEU A 448 24.33 -13.23 21.21
CA LEU A 448 25.17 -12.57 20.21
C LEU A 448 25.11 -11.05 20.37
N SER A 449 23.92 -10.47 20.42
CA SER A 449 23.76 -9.01 20.44
C SER A 449 24.22 -8.34 21.75
N HIS A 450 24.24 -9.08 22.86
CA HIS A 450 24.66 -8.60 24.17
C HIS A 450 26.10 -8.97 24.54
N GLY A 451 26.75 -9.74 23.69
CA GLY A 451 28.07 -10.28 23.97
C GLY A 451 28.15 -11.20 25.17
N THR A 452 27.15 -12.07 25.29
CA THR A 452 27.08 -13.07 26.36
C THR A 452 27.00 -14.45 25.74
N CYS A 453 27.55 -15.46 26.40
CA CYS A 453 27.33 -16.86 26.06
C CYS A 453 26.58 -17.51 27.23
N PRO A 454 25.58 -18.39 27.00
CA PRO A 454 25.05 -19.19 28.08
C PRO A 454 26.22 -19.89 28.77
N LYS A 455 26.39 -19.70 30.08
CA LYS A 455 27.26 -20.60 30.84
C LYS A 455 26.73 -22.00 30.58
N MET A 456 27.55 -22.89 30.02
CA MET A 456 27.27 -24.32 30.10
C MET A 456 27.14 -24.61 31.60
N ASP A 457 25.92 -24.74 32.09
CA ASP A 457 25.70 -25.14 33.47
C ASP A 457 26.45 -26.45 33.66
N ALA A 458 27.35 -26.42 34.64
CA ALA A 458 28.17 -27.54 35.04
C ALA A 458 27.29 -28.78 35.20
N VAL A 459 27.48 -29.78 34.33
CA VAL A 459 27.02 -31.16 34.52
C VAL A 459 27.86 -31.85 35.62
N SER A 460 28.14 -31.12 36.70
CA SER A 460 28.90 -31.57 37.87
C SER A 460 28.43 -30.85 39.13
N GLY A 461 27.11 -30.73 39.29
CA GLY A 461 26.48 -30.65 40.59
C GLY A 461 26.02 -32.06 40.97
N VAL A 462 26.85 -32.80 41.70
CA VAL A 462 26.45 -34.05 42.32
C VAL A 462 25.28 -33.74 43.26
N ASP A 463 24.09 -34.26 42.97
CA ASP A 463 22.96 -34.30 43.91
C ASP A 463 23.37 -35.13 45.12
N ARG A 464 23.99 -34.48 46.09
CA ARG A 464 24.08 -34.97 47.47
C ARG A 464 22.91 -34.39 48.23
N ASP A 465 21.73 -34.96 48.03
CA ASP A 465 20.71 -34.98 49.08
C ASP A 465 19.64 -36.05 48.80
N GLY A 466 19.66 -37.09 49.63
CA GLY A 466 18.43 -37.58 50.25
C GLY A 466 17.74 -38.81 49.65
N ASP A 467 18.41 -39.97 49.61
CA ASP A 467 17.70 -41.26 49.69
C ASP A 467 16.98 -41.35 51.05
N SER A 468 15.65 -41.35 51.04
CA SER A 468 14.82 -41.80 52.17
C SER A 468 14.07 -43.06 51.76
N PRO A 469 14.33 -44.23 52.39
CA PRO A 469 13.68 -45.48 52.03
C PRO A 469 12.21 -45.49 52.46
N MET A 470 11.34 -45.85 51.52
CA MET A 470 9.91 -46.09 51.73
C MET A 470 9.66 -47.22 52.75
N PRO A 471 8.79 -47.04 53.77
CA PRO A 471 8.42 -48.12 54.68
C PRO A 471 7.53 -49.16 53.99
N PRO A 472 7.62 -50.45 54.36
CA PRO A 472 6.91 -51.52 53.68
C PRO A 472 5.40 -51.50 53.92
N GLU A 473 4.69 -51.81 52.84
CA GLU A 473 3.25 -51.95 52.67
C GLU A 473 2.62 -52.86 53.74
N ARG A 474 1.71 -52.32 54.55
CA ARG A 474 0.88 -53.13 55.45
C ARG A 474 -0.28 -53.74 54.67
N ALA A 475 -0.24 -55.07 54.59
CA ALA A 475 -1.27 -55.93 54.03
C ALA A 475 -2.68 -55.56 54.50
N ALA A 476 -3.56 -55.35 53.52
CA ALA A 476 -5.00 -55.32 53.71
C ALA A 476 -5.56 -56.74 53.79
N SER A 477 -6.44 -57.00 54.76
CA SER A 477 -7.47 -58.05 54.76
C SER A 477 -8.26 -58.02 56.08
N PRO A 478 -9.51 -58.53 56.16
CA PRO A 478 -10.53 -58.67 55.11
C PRO A 478 -11.98 -58.39 55.63
N LEU A 479 -12.98 -58.68 54.76
CA LEU A 479 -14.42 -58.91 55.03
C LEU A 479 -15.31 -57.64 55.09
N HIS A 480 -16.51 -57.55 54.51
CA HIS A 480 -17.49 -58.57 54.12
C HIS A 480 -18.45 -58.07 53.03
N SER A 481 -18.83 -59.02 52.17
CA SER A 481 -19.93 -59.15 51.20
C SER A 481 -21.33 -58.59 51.56
N ARG A 482 -22.09 -58.16 50.54
CA ARG A 482 -23.32 -58.82 49.98
C ARG A 482 -24.05 -57.91 48.97
N PRO A 483 -24.99 -58.43 48.13
CA PRO A 483 -25.51 -59.80 48.03
C PRO A 483 -24.87 -60.66 46.93
#